data_AF-A0A1V5A4Q9-F1
#
_entry.id   AF-A0A1V5A4Q9-F1
#
_cell.length_a   1.000
_cell.length_b   1.000
_cell.length_c   1.000
_cell.angle_alpha   90.00
_cell.angle_beta   90.00
_cell.angle_gamma   90.00
#
_symmetry.space_group_name_H-M   'P 1'
#
loop_
_entity.id
_entity.type
_entity.pdbx_description
1 polymer ?
#
loop_
_entity_poly.entity_id
_entity_poly.type
_entity_poly.pdbx_seq_one_letter_code
_entity_poly.pdbx_strand_id
1 'polypeptide(L)' 'MKGKTDVAGTPFRDQIVERALAEGTGWVDYIWMIPDRNGVYYKSAYFRLVEGSDSRTYVVASGMYTPCGPVA' A
#
# COMPACT_ATOMS: atom_id res chain seq x y z
N MET A 1 -4.88 11.46 3.01
CA MET A 1 -4.51 12.28 4.18
C MET A 1 -3.05 12.01 4.45
N LYS A 2 -2.21 13.01 4.18
CA LYS A 2 -0.77 12.97 4.46
C LYS A 2 -0.54 12.78 5.96
N GLY A 3 0.48 12.02 6.34
CA GLY A 3 0.90 11.80 7.73
C GLY A 3 0.05 10.80 8.51
N LYS A 4 -0.94 10.14 7.88
CA LYS A 4 -1.68 9.05 8.53
C LYS A 4 -0.92 7.74 8.41
N THR A 5 -0.83 7.03 9.52
CA THR A 5 -0.18 5.73 9.59
C THR A 5 -1.20 4.60 9.59
N ASP A 6 -0.73 3.38 9.35
CA ASP A 6 -1.43 2.18 9.80
C ASP A 6 -1.38 2.04 11.34
N VAL A 7 -1.93 0.93 11.85
CA VAL A 7 -1.97 0.62 13.28
C VAL A 7 -0.60 0.37 13.91
N ALA A 8 0.45 0.12 13.11
CA ALA A 8 1.83 -0.08 13.57
C ALA A 8 2.70 1.19 13.44
N GLY A 9 2.14 2.30 12.96
CA GLY A 9 2.88 3.55 12.77
C GLY A 9 3.52 3.69 11.39
N THR A 10 3.23 2.82 10.43
CA THR A 10 3.77 2.89 9.07
C THR A 10 3.00 3.95 8.25
N PRO A 11 3.65 5.03 7.76
CA PRO A 11 3.01 6.02 6.88
C PRO A 11 2.96 5.52 5.42
N PHE A 12 2.35 4.35 5.20
CA PHE A 12 2.48 3.60 3.94
C PHE A 12 2.01 4.38 2.70
N ARG A 13 1.01 5.26 2.83
CA ARG A 13 0.54 6.09 1.70
C ARG A 13 1.58 7.13 1.29
N ASP A 14 2.23 7.74 2.27
CA ASP A 14 3.27 8.74 2.00
C ASP A 14 4.49 8.04 1.37
N GLN A 15 4.88 6.87 1.89
CA GLN A 15 5.93 6.04 1.28
C GLN A 15 5.61 5.64 -0.17
N ILE A 16 4.38 5.22 -0.47
CA ILE A 16 3.95 4.90 -1.84
C ILE A 16 4.10 6.12 -2.75
N VAL A 17 3.59 7.30 -2.34
CA VAL A 17 3.62 8.50 -3.18
C VAL A 17 5.05 8.99 -3.38
N GLU A 18 5.83 9.13 -2.31
CA GLU A 18 7.21 9.62 -2.37
C GLU A 18 8.08 8.70 -3.23
N ARG A 19 8.00 7.39 -3.03
CA ARG A 19 8.78 6.43 -3.81
C ARG A 19 8.26 6.23 -5.22
N ALA A 20 6.96 6.34 -5.48
CA ALA A 20 6.46 6.33 -6.85
C ALA A 20 6.96 7.54 -7.64
N LEU A 21 7.03 8.72 -7.02
CA LEU A 21 7.56 9.93 -7.67
C LEU A 21 9.09 9.88 -7.85
N ALA A 22 9.83 9.22 -6.95
CA ALA A 22 11.29 9.12 -7.02
C ALA A 22 11.81 7.95 -7.88
N GLU A 23 11.21 6.77 -7.73
CA GLU A 23 11.68 5.49 -8.29
C GLU A 23 10.76 4.96 -9.40
N GLY A 24 9.55 5.51 -9.54
CA GLY A 24 8.53 5.04 -10.48
C GLY A 24 7.82 3.77 -10.04
N THR A 25 8.45 2.89 -9.25
CA THR A 25 7.84 1.64 -8.78
C THR A 25 8.54 1.07 -7.56
N GLY A 26 7.86 0.21 -6.81
CA GLY A 26 8.46 -0.50 -5.67
C GLY A 26 7.45 -1.30 -4.86
N TRP A 27 7.91 -1.77 -3.70
CA TRP A 27 7.12 -2.49 -2.71
C TRP A 27 6.99 -1.70 -1.42
N VAL A 28 5.83 -1.82 -0.78
CA VAL A 28 5.60 -1.32 0.59
C VAL A 28 4.87 -2.40 1.40
N ASP A 29 5.27 -2.56 2.64
CA ASP A 29 4.64 -3.45 3.60
C ASP A 29 3.91 -2.62 4.66
N TYR A 30 2.67 -2.96 4.96
CA TYR A 30 1.84 -2.26 5.93
C TYR A 30 0.72 -3.14 6.47
N ILE A 31 0.07 -2.69 7.52
CA ILE A 31 -1.11 -3.35 8.10
C ILE A 31 -2.38 -2.70 7.58
N TRP A 32 -3.33 -3.50 7.10
CA TRP A 32 -4.61 -3.01 6.61
C TRP A 32 -5.76 -3.97 6.89
N MET A 33 -6.97 -3.41 6.97
CA MET A 33 -8.20 -4.19 7.09
C MET A 33 -8.66 -4.70 5.72
N ILE A 34 -9.30 -5.88 5.69
CA ILE A 34 -10.03 -6.37 4.52
C ILE A 34 -11.52 -6.12 4.81
N PRO A 35 -12.26 -5.32 4.00
CA PRO A 35 -13.60 -4.86 4.37
C PRO A 35 -14.63 -5.94 4.69
N ASP A 36 -14.51 -7.14 4.11
CA ASP A 36 -15.38 -8.29 4.29
C ASP A 36 -14.91 -9.25 5.39
N ARG A 37 -13.79 -8.95 6.08
CA ARG A 37 -13.22 -9.78 7.15
C ARG A 37 -13.00 -8.98 8.42
N ASN A 38 -13.19 -9.62 9.56
CA ASN A 38 -12.89 -9.00 10.84
C ASN A 38 -11.37 -9.04 11.10
N GLY A 39 -10.80 -7.91 11.51
CA GLY A 39 -9.40 -7.79 11.92
C GLY A 39 -8.50 -7.02 10.96
N VAL A 40 -7.19 -7.09 11.25
CA VAL A 40 -6.13 -6.44 10.49
C VAL A 40 -5.13 -7.48 10.00
N TYR A 41 -4.52 -7.20 8.85
CA TYR A 41 -3.67 -8.13 8.12
C TYR A 41 -2.41 -7.42 7.64
N TYR A 42 -1.31 -8.15 7.57
CA TYR A 42 -0.13 -7.70 6.86
C TYR A 42 -0.46 -7.65 5.36
N LYS A 43 0.04 -6.63 4.68
CA LYS A 43 -0.11 -6.48 3.25
C LYS A 43 1.21 -6.03 2.64
N SER A 44 1.69 -6.82 1.69
CA SER A 44 2.78 -6.44 0.80
C SER A 44 2.18 -5.97 -0.51
N ALA A 45 2.36 -4.69 -0.84
CA ALA A 45 1.80 -4.08 -2.05
C ALA A 45 2.90 -3.58 -2.99
N TYR A 46 2.78 -3.96 -4.25
CA TYR A 46 3.53 -3.39 -5.34
C TYR A 46 2.82 -2.13 -5.83
N PHE A 47 3.58 -1.05 -6.01
CA PHE A 47 3.08 0.21 -6.58
C PHE A 47 3.83 0.58 -7.86
N ARG A 48 3.15 1.31 -8.75
CA ARG A 48 3.74 1.84 -9.98
C ARG A 48 3.12 3.19 -10.36
N LEU A 49 3.98 4.14 -10.71
CA LEU A 49 3.62 5.38 -11.38
C LEU A 49 3.33 5.07 -12.85
N VAL A 50 2.14 5.44 -13.32
CA VAL A 50 1.68 5.17 -14.68
C VAL A 50 0.98 6.39 -15.26
N GLU A 51 1.01 6.53 -16.59
CA GLU A 51 0.10 7.42 -17.30
C GLU A 51 -1.18 6.64 -17.63
N GLY A 52 -2.33 7.19 -17.25
CA GLY A 52 -3.64 6.63 -17.56
C GLY A 52 -4.05 6.90 -19.01
N SER A 53 -5.10 6.22 -19.48
CA SER A 53 -5.67 6.44 -20.81
C SER A 53 -6.26 7.85 -21.00
N ASP A 54 -6.43 8.61 -19.93
CA ASP A 54 -6.86 10.01 -19.90
C ASP A 54 -5.68 10.99 -19.82
N SER A 55 -4.45 10.50 -20.06
CA SER A 55 -3.20 11.26 -20.00
C SER A 55 -2.90 11.86 -18.62
N ARG A 56 -3.51 11.34 -17.55
CA ARG A 56 -3.19 11.73 -16.17
C ARG A 56 -2.21 10.76 -15.54
N THR A 57 -1.39 11.26 -14.62
CA THR A 57 -0.49 10.42 -13.84
C THR A 57 -1.22 9.82 -12.64
N TYR A 58 -1.05 8.51 -12.46
CA TYR A 58 -1.59 7.75 -11.33
C TYR A 58 -0.48 6.96 -10.63
N VAL A 59 -0.68 6.71 -9.34
CA VAL A 59 0.01 5.63 -8.64
C VAL A 59 -0.99 4.49 -8.47
N VAL A 60 -0.76 3.39 -9.18
CA VAL A 60 -1.56 2.16 -9.06
C VAL A 60 -0.84 1.23 -8.10
N ALA A 61 -1.57 0.68 -7.12
CA ALA A 61 -1.02 -0.26 -6.16
C ALA A 61 -1.94 -1.47 -5.98
N SER A 62 -1.35 -2.66 -5.92
CA SER A 62 -2.03 -3.91 -5.61
C SER A 62 -1.13 -4.80 -4.78
N GLY A 63 -1.72 -5.64 -3.93
CA GLY A 63 -0.94 -6.39 -2.96
C GLY A 63 -1.68 -7.58 -2.38
N MET A 64 -0.90 -8.44 -1.75
CA MET A 64 -1.32 -9.69 -1.13
C MET A 64 -1.46 -9.49 0.37
N TYR A 65 -2.49 -10.11 0.97
CA TYR A 65 -2.70 -10.09 2.41
C TYR A 65 -2.16 -11.38 3.06
N THR A 66 -1.52 -11.25 4.21
CA THR A 66 -1.11 -12.37 5.08
C THR A 66 -1.62 -12.14 6.51
N PRO A 67 -1.98 -13.20 7.25
CA PRO A 67 -2.42 -13.07 8.65
C PRO A 67 -1.36 -12.40 9.55
N CYS A 68 -1.80 -11.53 10.46
CA CYS A 68 -0.96 -11.04 11.55
C CYS A 68 -0.85 -12.13 12.65
N GLY A 69 0.00 -13.13 12.44
CA GLY A 69 0.20 -14.24 13.38
C GLY A 69 0.59 -15.55 12.68
N PRO A 70 0.89 -16.63 13.43
CA PRO A 70 1.16 -17.93 12.84
C PRO A 70 -0.02 -18.38 11.99
N VAL A 71 0.26 -18.88 10.79
CA VAL A 71 -0.70 -19.69 10.04
C VAL A 71 -0.88 -20.99 10.83
N ALA A 72 -2.11 -21.23 11.31
CA ALA A 72 -2.47 -22.52 11.90
C ALA A 72 -2.52 -23.62 10.84
#